data_AF-A0A660W1L3-F1
#
_entry.id   AF-A0A660W1L3-F1
#
_cell.length_a   1.000
_cell.length_b   1.000
_cell.length_c   1.000
_cell.angle_alpha   90.00
_cell.angle_beta   90.00
_cell.angle_gamma   90.00
#
_symmetry.space_group_name_H-M   'P 1'
#
loop_
_entity.id
_entity.type
_entity.pdbx_description
1 polymer ?
#
loop_
_entity_poly.entity_id
_entity_poly.type
_entity_poly.pdbx_seq_one_letter_code
_entity_poly.pdbx_strand_id
1 'polypeptide(L)'
;SMVLYKELSWIFFSKMGGMLDDQHLSYKERWAGMMQALLGAPPVDNSLSLTLAQETDQAIEAFRTIAQAPLDKSLQRQGRDTIQPDQLAQLMRDPALASYAKALAELGVGVDESLLWAYNNFSTDYAASCVRFSPPRLDGPGQKKISKLINDPAQAQARAKLLAFVRAQILWNTYRMDPAFMLELMEKYNIPLDWRHTMAHGLYWAQRGLAVARLEDPRGLVSLNNARNVLNSLKTLTATGLVTMLNRPGAPNYPAYYESADLRYIEPTNQQHLAFIEKIRASQLAKGKEKPFDKNILSAGHVNYLVECIRYLVADGRVSRAQKYFDFIREKYKRKGPDWDFPLVEDFVVHNMVKNGSLRYVVALELMTASLKRAFVSRGLYDNEAAYRRQMALANRIYKVYEAQAVERMKLPGEFQQFAGNVLWRLLGHPAVFGLSLTLEQRSDIYLSMADQPGVQMPAYITLERQFKNLCKAQGLDPAKAFPPPPGLAEYRKKHQREVIGE
;
A
#
# COMPACT_ATOMS: atom_id res chain seq x y z
N SER A 1 29.69 -13.99 -2.47
CA SER A 1 29.37 -14.47 -3.83
C SER A 1 28.24 -13.64 -4.42
N MET A 2 28.43 -13.01 -5.59
CA MET A 2 27.38 -12.25 -6.31
C MET A 2 26.21 -13.14 -6.75
N VAL A 3 26.49 -14.40 -7.09
CA VAL A 3 25.48 -15.36 -7.54
C VAL A 3 24.40 -15.55 -6.47
N LEU A 4 24.78 -15.68 -5.20
CA LEU A 4 23.83 -15.85 -4.11
C LEU A 4 22.84 -14.68 -4.02
N TYR A 5 23.31 -13.44 -4.11
CA TYR A 5 22.44 -12.25 -4.08
C TYR A 5 21.49 -12.19 -5.28
N LYS A 6 21.98 -12.60 -6.45
CA LYS A 6 21.15 -12.70 -7.66
C LYS A 6 20.05 -13.74 -7.50
N GLU A 7 20.36 -14.93 -6.98
CA GLU A 7 19.37 -15.98 -6.74
C GLU A 7 18.35 -15.56 -5.67
N LEU A 8 18.79 -14.93 -4.58
CA LEU A 8 17.88 -14.36 -3.58
C LEU A 8 16.93 -13.33 -4.19
N SER A 9 17.47 -12.41 -4.98
CA SER A 9 16.67 -11.42 -5.71
C SER A 9 15.64 -12.11 -6.62
N TRP A 10 16.05 -13.14 -7.37
CA TRP A 10 15.17 -13.87 -8.27
C TRP A 10 14.07 -14.65 -7.54
N ILE A 11 14.34 -15.23 -6.37
CA ILE A 11 13.33 -15.90 -5.55
C ILE A 11 12.22 -14.92 -5.16
N PHE A 12 12.59 -13.75 -4.64
CA PHE A 12 11.60 -12.74 -4.27
C PHE A 12 10.86 -12.15 -5.47
N PHE A 13 11.58 -11.89 -6.57
CA PHE A 13 11.02 -11.29 -7.77
C PHE A 13 10.08 -12.25 -8.53
N SER A 14 10.53 -13.48 -8.77
CA SER A 14 9.89 -14.42 -9.70
C SER A 14 9.06 -15.47 -8.97
N LYS A 15 9.66 -16.22 -8.04
CA LYS A 15 9.02 -17.34 -7.36
C LYS A 15 7.91 -16.88 -6.40
N MET A 16 8.20 -15.84 -5.61
CA MET A 16 7.23 -15.28 -4.66
C MET A 16 6.43 -14.11 -5.27
N GLY A 17 7.10 -13.23 -6.01
CA GLY A 17 6.49 -12.00 -6.55
C GLY A 17 5.65 -12.22 -7.82
N GLY A 18 6.06 -13.16 -8.68
CA GLY A 18 5.37 -13.47 -9.92
C GLY A 18 4.05 -14.21 -9.72
N MET A 19 3.34 -14.46 -10.82
CA MET A 19 2.04 -15.17 -10.84
C MET A 19 2.13 -16.56 -11.47
N LEU A 20 3.33 -16.99 -11.88
CA LEU A 20 3.53 -18.26 -12.60
C LEU A 20 3.66 -19.47 -11.68
N ASP A 21 3.87 -19.26 -10.39
CA ASP A 21 3.96 -20.34 -9.41
C ASP A 21 2.62 -20.51 -8.70
N ASP A 22 2.05 -21.72 -8.70
CA ASP A 22 0.72 -21.95 -8.10
C ASP A 22 0.62 -21.60 -6.61
N GLN A 23 1.75 -21.54 -5.89
CA GLN A 23 1.82 -21.19 -4.47
C GLN A 23 2.27 -19.75 -4.22
N HIS A 24 2.39 -18.92 -5.27
CA HIS A 24 2.87 -17.55 -5.15
C HIS A 24 2.09 -16.72 -4.11
N LEU A 25 0.76 -16.86 -4.07
CA LEU A 25 -0.09 -16.19 -3.09
C LEU A 25 0.19 -16.66 -1.67
N SER A 26 0.32 -17.97 -1.45
CA SER A 26 0.69 -18.53 -0.14
C SER A 26 2.01 -17.97 0.37
N TYR A 27 3.00 -17.79 -0.51
CA TYR A 27 4.28 -17.16 -0.14
C TYR A 27 4.13 -15.68 0.21
N LYS A 28 3.35 -14.93 -0.58
CA LYS A 28 3.07 -13.51 -0.33
C LYS A 28 2.34 -13.30 0.99
N GLU A 29 1.27 -14.06 1.25
CA GLU A 29 0.48 -13.98 2.49
C GLU A 29 1.37 -14.21 3.73
N ARG A 30 2.15 -15.30 3.75
CA ARG A 30 3.05 -15.60 4.86
C ARG A 30 4.13 -14.54 5.03
N TRP A 31 4.79 -14.16 3.93
CA TRP A 31 5.89 -13.20 3.98
C TRP A 31 5.43 -11.84 4.46
N ALA A 32 4.31 -11.35 3.93
CA ALA A 32 3.73 -10.08 4.33
C ALA A 32 3.28 -10.12 5.79
N GLY A 33 2.73 -11.24 6.27
CA GLY A 33 2.43 -11.44 7.70
C GLY A 33 3.67 -11.36 8.60
N MET A 34 4.78 -12.01 8.21
CA MET A 34 6.05 -11.94 8.94
C MET A 34 6.61 -10.52 8.98
N MET A 35 6.61 -9.83 7.84
CA MET A 35 7.12 -8.45 7.73
C MET A 35 6.22 -7.45 8.45
N GLN A 36 4.91 -7.68 8.48
CA GLN A 36 3.96 -6.90 9.28
C GLN A 36 4.19 -7.10 10.78
N ALA A 37 4.44 -8.34 11.22
CA ALA A 37 4.78 -8.61 12.61
C ALA A 37 6.12 -7.96 13.01
N LEU A 38 7.08 -7.88 12.09
CA LEU A 38 8.35 -7.22 12.35
C LEU A 38 8.21 -5.69 12.33
N LEU A 39 7.85 -5.13 11.18
CA LEU A 39 7.97 -3.70 10.89
C LEU A 39 6.68 -2.90 11.15
N GLY A 40 5.53 -3.58 11.18
CA GLY A 40 4.23 -2.93 11.10
C GLY A 40 3.93 -2.41 9.70
N ALA A 41 2.73 -1.87 9.52
CA ALA A 41 2.37 -1.19 8.29
C ALA A 41 3.08 0.18 8.21
N PRO A 42 3.53 0.60 7.01
CA PRO A 42 3.95 1.98 6.79
C PRO A 42 2.83 2.95 7.19
N PRO A 43 3.16 4.16 7.68
CA PRO A 43 2.15 5.15 7.99
C PRO A 43 1.37 5.52 6.72
N VAL A 44 0.07 5.77 6.89
CA VAL A 44 -0.79 6.35 5.85
C VAL A 44 -1.52 7.56 6.44
N ASP A 45 -1.91 8.49 5.58
CA ASP A 45 -2.69 9.65 5.98
C ASP A 45 -4.18 9.33 6.15
N ASN A 46 -4.84 10.16 6.94
CA ASN A 46 -6.25 10.02 7.30
C ASN A 46 -7.17 10.79 6.33
N SER A 47 -6.63 11.48 5.33
CA SER A 47 -7.42 12.49 4.61
C SER A 47 -7.26 12.48 3.09
N LEU A 48 -6.26 11.84 2.46
CA LEU A 48 -5.92 12.08 1.04
C LEU A 48 -5.51 13.53 0.74
N SER A 49 -5.24 14.36 1.76
CA SER A 49 -4.84 15.77 1.59
C SER A 49 -3.37 15.89 1.19
N LEU A 50 -2.56 14.89 1.56
CA LEU A 50 -1.15 14.87 1.23
C LEU A 50 -0.91 14.67 -0.27
N THR A 51 0.11 15.35 -0.75
CA THR A 51 0.70 15.06 -2.05
C THR A 51 1.42 13.70 -1.99
N LEU A 52 1.53 13.03 -3.13
CA LEU A 52 2.28 11.76 -3.21
C LEU A 52 3.73 11.90 -2.70
N ALA A 53 4.34 13.09 -2.82
CA ALA A 53 5.68 13.34 -2.30
C ALA A 53 5.69 13.37 -0.76
N GLN A 54 4.75 14.09 -0.15
CA GLN A 54 4.61 14.12 1.32
C GLN A 54 4.31 12.73 1.90
N GLU A 55 3.47 11.92 1.23
CA GLU A 55 3.20 10.54 1.63
C GLU A 55 4.45 9.65 1.51
N THR A 56 5.30 9.90 0.51
CA THR A 56 6.60 9.23 0.38
C THR A 56 7.54 9.62 1.51
N ASP A 57 7.69 10.93 1.77
CA ASP A 57 8.57 11.45 2.81
C ASP A 57 8.17 10.92 4.19
N GLN A 58 6.86 10.87 4.49
CA GLN A 58 6.33 10.31 5.73
C GLN A 58 6.73 8.85 5.92
N ALA A 59 6.64 8.03 4.87
CA ALA A 59 7.02 6.62 4.93
C ALA A 59 8.53 6.43 5.08
N ILE A 60 9.34 7.24 4.38
CA ILE A 60 10.81 7.25 4.51
C ILE A 60 11.21 7.63 5.93
N GLU A 61 10.63 8.69 6.49
CA GLU A 61 10.98 9.18 7.81
C GLU A 61 10.57 8.20 8.92
N ALA A 62 9.41 7.56 8.79
CA ALA A 62 9.02 6.50 9.71
C ALA A 62 10.03 5.34 9.71
N PHE A 63 10.51 4.93 8.54
CA PHE A 63 11.52 3.87 8.44
C PHE A 63 12.91 4.31 8.92
N ARG A 64 13.26 5.60 8.77
CA ARG A 64 14.53 6.17 9.22
C ARG A 64 14.80 5.90 10.70
N THR A 65 13.76 5.95 11.54
CA THR A 65 13.87 5.65 12.97
C THR A 65 14.42 4.24 13.24
N ILE A 66 14.04 3.24 12.43
CA ILE A 66 14.55 1.87 12.50
C ILE A 66 15.99 1.83 12.00
N ALA A 67 16.26 2.48 10.87
CA ALA A 67 17.60 2.50 10.26
C ALA A 67 18.68 3.17 11.12
N GLN A 68 18.30 4.11 11.98
CA GLN A 68 19.20 4.84 12.88
C GLN A 68 19.30 4.24 14.28
N ALA A 69 18.54 3.17 14.57
CA ALA A 69 18.60 2.54 15.89
C ALA A 69 19.98 1.90 16.14
N PRO A 70 20.46 1.86 17.40
CA PRO A 70 21.77 1.30 17.74
C PRO A 70 21.96 -0.14 17.23
N LEU A 71 23.01 -0.34 16.43
CA LEU A 71 23.30 -1.61 15.77
C LEU A 71 24.78 -1.70 15.37
N ASP A 72 25.47 -2.73 15.85
CA ASP A 72 26.79 -3.11 15.34
C ASP A 72 26.62 -3.99 14.09
N LYS A 73 27.05 -3.44 12.94
CA LYS A 73 26.94 -4.09 11.62
C LYS A 73 28.16 -4.94 11.25
N SER A 74 28.98 -5.30 12.24
CA SER A 74 30.04 -6.29 12.11
C SER A 74 29.50 -7.64 11.59
N LEU A 75 30.04 -8.12 10.47
CA LEU A 75 29.67 -9.44 9.93
C LEU A 75 30.10 -10.58 10.87
N GLN A 76 31.15 -10.39 11.67
CA GLN A 76 31.60 -11.39 12.64
C GLN A 76 30.55 -11.61 13.74
N ARG A 77 29.77 -10.57 14.09
CA ARG A 77 28.74 -10.63 15.14
C ARG A 77 27.33 -10.92 14.62
N GLN A 78 27.07 -10.73 13.32
CA GLN A 78 25.73 -10.86 12.75
C GLN A 78 25.09 -12.22 13.09
N GLY A 79 23.97 -12.20 13.81
CA GLY A 79 23.21 -13.38 14.18
C GLY A 79 23.86 -14.29 15.24
N ARG A 80 24.87 -13.81 15.97
CA ARG A 80 25.30 -14.45 17.22
C ARG A 80 24.24 -14.30 18.30
N ASP A 81 23.73 -13.09 18.44
CA ASP A 81 22.61 -12.72 19.30
C ASP A 81 21.52 -12.09 18.44
N THR A 82 20.26 -12.40 18.71
CA THR A 82 19.12 -11.71 18.06
C THR A 82 19.11 -10.23 18.45
N ILE A 83 19.36 -9.94 19.73
CA ILE A 83 19.50 -8.61 20.30
C ILE A 83 20.91 -8.47 20.86
N GLN A 84 21.71 -7.54 20.34
CA GLN A 84 23.09 -7.30 20.79
C GLN A 84 23.10 -6.71 22.22
N PRO A 85 23.65 -7.42 23.23
CA PRO A 85 23.54 -7.00 24.64
C PRO A 85 24.23 -5.67 24.93
N ASP A 86 25.37 -5.39 24.29
CA ASP A 86 26.12 -4.14 24.44
C ASP A 86 25.34 -2.94 23.87
N GLN A 87 24.66 -3.12 22.73
CA GLN A 87 23.84 -2.08 22.13
C GLN A 87 22.58 -1.83 22.97
N LEU A 88 21.97 -2.89 23.50
CA LEU A 88 20.85 -2.76 24.44
C LEU A 88 21.28 -2.01 25.70
N ALA A 89 22.43 -2.36 26.29
CA ALA A 89 22.98 -1.68 27.47
C ALA A 89 23.24 -0.19 27.22
N GLN A 90 23.71 0.18 26.01
CA GLN A 90 23.86 1.59 25.62
C GLN A 90 22.50 2.29 25.53
N LEU A 91 21.49 1.64 24.97
CA LEU A 91 20.13 2.19 24.86
C LEU A 91 19.48 2.41 26.24
N MET A 92 19.71 1.49 27.19
CA MET A 92 19.19 1.58 28.56
C MET A 92 19.83 2.70 29.40
N ARG A 93 20.80 3.45 28.89
CA ARG A 93 21.32 4.65 29.56
C ARG A 93 20.31 5.81 29.58
N ASP A 94 19.33 5.79 28.68
CA ASP A 94 18.19 6.71 28.70
C ASP A 94 17.20 6.27 29.81
N PRO A 95 17.01 7.07 30.88
CA PRO A 95 16.17 6.68 32.02
C PRO A 95 14.71 6.41 31.64
N ALA A 96 14.18 7.10 30.63
CA ALA A 96 12.81 6.88 30.17
C ALA A 96 12.68 5.49 29.51
N LEU A 97 13.69 5.08 28.73
CA LEU A 97 13.72 3.75 28.11
C LEU A 97 13.89 2.65 29.14
N ALA A 98 14.80 2.83 30.12
CA ALA A 98 15.02 1.88 31.18
C ALA A 98 13.76 1.69 32.06
N SER A 99 13.08 2.78 32.40
CA SER A 99 11.83 2.74 33.18
C SER A 99 10.73 2.00 32.42
N TYR A 100 10.54 2.31 31.13
CA TYR A 100 9.55 1.64 30.30
C TYR A 100 9.87 0.15 30.10
N ALA A 101 11.12 -0.20 29.82
CA ALA A 101 11.58 -1.59 29.69
C ALA A 101 11.36 -2.39 30.99
N LYS A 102 11.61 -1.77 32.16
CA LYS A 102 11.31 -2.40 33.45
C LYS A 102 9.82 -2.66 33.64
N ALA A 103 8.98 -1.67 33.34
CA ALA A 103 7.52 -1.82 33.43
C ALA A 103 6.98 -2.91 32.50
N LEU A 104 7.57 -3.07 31.31
CA LEU A 104 7.27 -4.18 30.40
C LEU A 104 7.73 -5.52 30.98
N ALA A 105 8.95 -5.59 31.54
CA ALA A 105 9.50 -6.81 32.12
C ALA A 105 8.68 -7.33 33.32
N GLU A 106 8.15 -6.43 34.16
CA GLU A 106 7.22 -6.77 35.25
C GLU A 106 5.91 -7.43 34.74
N LEU A 107 5.58 -7.24 33.47
CA LEU A 107 4.45 -7.88 32.78
C LEU A 107 4.87 -9.05 31.89
N GLY A 108 6.14 -9.49 31.96
CA GLY A 108 6.67 -10.59 31.16
C GLY A 108 6.98 -10.24 29.71
N VAL A 109 7.17 -8.95 29.39
CA VAL A 109 7.52 -8.48 28.04
C VAL A 109 8.96 -7.95 28.05
N GLY A 110 9.86 -8.60 27.30
CA GLY A 110 11.26 -8.23 27.13
C GLY A 110 11.50 -7.27 25.97
N VAL A 111 12.71 -6.70 25.87
CA VAL A 111 13.14 -5.85 24.73
C VAL A 111 13.66 -6.75 23.59
N ASP A 112 12.76 -7.60 23.09
CA ASP A 112 13.00 -8.62 22.07
C ASP A 112 11.70 -8.91 21.28
N GLU A 113 11.60 -10.09 20.67
CA GLU A 113 10.42 -10.52 19.91
C GLU A 113 9.11 -10.48 20.74
N SER A 114 9.18 -10.63 22.06
CA SER A 114 8.01 -10.54 22.94
C SER A 114 7.41 -9.12 22.98
N LEU A 115 8.23 -8.08 22.84
CA LEU A 115 7.74 -6.70 22.67
C LEU A 115 7.00 -6.53 21.33
N LEU A 116 7.55 -7.07 20.24
CA LEU A 116 6.86 -7.04 18.94
C LEU A 116 5.54 -7.81 19.02
N TRP A 117 5.54 -8.98 19.63
CA TRP A 117 4.32 -9.77 19.83
C TRP A 117 3.28 -8.98 20.63
N ALA A 118 3.67 -8.41 21.77
CA ALA A 118 2.76 -7.65 22.62
C ALA A 118 2.22 -6.41 21.89
N TYR A 119 3.09 -5.69 21.16
CA TYR A 119 2.69 -4.54 20.34
C TYR A 119 1.68 -4.95 19.24
N ASN A 120 1.99 -5.98 18.46
CA ASN A 120 1.15 -6.42 17.36
C ASN A 120 -0.19 -7.00 17.80
N ASN A 121 -0.28 -7.52 19.02
CA ASN A 121 -1.52 -8.08 19.56
C ASN A 121 -2.34 -7.06 20.36
N PHE A 122 -1.71 -6.08 21.02
CA PHE A 122 -2.43 -5.22 21.98
C PHE A 122 -2.37 -3.73 21.69
N SER A 123 -1.54 -3.28 20.75
CA SER A 123 -1.48 -1.87 20.34
C SER A 123 -2.69 -1.47 19.51
N THR A 124 -3.12 -0.22 19.68
CA THR A 124 -4.11 0.47 18.84
C THR A 124 -3.46 1.32 17.75
N ASP A 125 -2.13 1.53 17.80
CA ASP A 125 -1.40 2.26 16.77
C ASP A 125 -1.69 1.69 15.37
N TYR A 126 -1.86 2.56 14.37
CA TYR A 126 -2.21 2.16 13.00
C TYR A 126 -1.30 1.06 12.45
N ALA A 127 0.02 1.19 12.68
CA ALA A 127 1.03 0.24 12.21
C ALA A 127 0.73 -1.21 12.63
N ALA A 128 0.03 -1.45 13.74
CA ALA A 128 -0.34 -2.78 14.23
C ALA A 128 -1.84 -3.09 14.08
N SER A 129 -2.71 -2.08 14.17
CA SER A 129 -4.16 -2.27 14.21
C SER A 129 -4.82 -2.33 12.84
N CYS A 130 -4.19 -1.78 11.80
CA CYS A 130 -4.75 -1.69 10.44
C CYS A 130 -5.10 -3.05 9.80
N VAL A 131 -4.52 -4.14 10.31
CA VAL A 131 -4.75 -5.50 9.83
C VAL A 131 -5.90 -6.22 10.56
N ARG A 132 -6.57 -5.58 11.52
CA ARG A 132 -7.58 -6.26 12.36
C ARG A 132 -8.99 -5.82 12.00
N PHE A 133 -9.92 -6.78 12.01
CA PHE A 133 -11.35 -6.50 11.85
C PHE A 133 -11.98 -5.85 13.08
N SER A 134 -11.41 -6.07 14.26
CA SER A 134 -11.95 -5.61 15.54
C SER A 134 -10.81 -5.28 16.49
N PRO A 135 -11.07 -4.42 17.50
CA PRO A 135 -10.13 -4.19 18.58
C PRO A 135 -9.65 -5.52 19.22
N PRO A 136 -8.44 -5.54 19.81
CA PRO A 136 -7.95 -6.74 20.46
C PRO A 136 -8.89 -7.23 21.54
N ARG A 137 -9.15 -8.53 21.55
CA ARG A 137 -9.83 -9.20 22.65
C ARG A 137 -8.85 -9.34 23.80
N LEU A 138 -9.23 -8.86 24.99
CA LEU A 138 -8.39 -8.88 26.20
C LEU A 138 -9.00 -9.85 27.21
N ASP A 139 -8.52 -11.09 27.19
CA ASP A 139 -9.11 -12.25 27.89
C ASP A 139 -8.73 -12.34 29.37
N GLY A 140 -7.82 -11.48 29.87
CA GLY A 140 -7.43 -11.51 31.29
C GLY A 140 -6.77 -10.22 31.82
N PRO A 141 -6.60 -10.11 33.16
CA PRO A 141 -6.01 -8.93 33.79
C PRO A 141 -4.60 -8.58 33.29
N GLY A 142 -3.77 -9.59 32.98
CA GLY A 142 -2.42 -9.38 32.45
C GLY A 142 -2.43 -8.70 31.08
N GLN A 143 -3.22 -9.21 30.13
CA GLN A 143 -3.38 -8.61 28.80
C GLN A 143 -3.92 -7.19 28.86
N LYS A 144 -4.85 -6.90 29.79
CA LYS A 144 -5.37 -5.55 30.03
C LYS A 144 -4.27 -4.59 30.51
N LYS A 145 -3.39 -5.03 31.42
CA LYS A 145 -2.24 -4.24 31.89
C LYS A 145 -1.23 -3.99 30.77
N ILE A 146 -0.91 -5.02 29.97
CA ILE A 146 -0.01 -4.89 28.81
C ILE A 146 -0.60 -3.91 27.79
N SER A 147 -1.86 -4.08 27.40
CA SER A 147 -2.53 -3.19 26.45
C SER A 147 -2.57 -1.75 26.97
N LYS A 148 -2.85 -1.54 28.27
CA LYS A 148 -2.80 -0.20 28.88
C LYS A 148 -1.41 0.43 28.79
N LEU A 149 -0.36 -0.32 29.14
CA LEU A 149 1.01 0.19 29.12
C LEU A 149 1.50 0.49 27.69
N ILE A 150 1.22 -0.42 26.74
CA ILE A 150 1.61 -0.27 25.34
C ILE A 150 0.91 0.93 24.69
N ASN A 151 -0.35 1.19 25.04
CA ASN A 151 -1.11 2.30 24.44
C ASN A 151 -1.03 3.59 25.26
N ASP A 152 -0.22 3.65 26.32
CA ASP A 152 -0.03 4.85 27.12
C ASP A 152 0.64 5.96 26.27
N PRO A 153 0.00 7.13 26.09
CA PRO A 153 0.59 8.26 25.38
C PRO A 153 1.90 8.75 26.02
N ALA A 154 2.04 8.65 27.36
CA ALA A 154 3.26 9.05 28.06
C ALA A 154 4.46 8.17 27.68
N GLN A 155 4.21 6.95 27.22
CA GLN A 155 5.24 6.00 26.80
C GLN A 155 5.48 6.00 25.30
N ALA A 156 4.79 6.85 24.51
CA ALA A 156 4.83 6.79 23.05
C ALA A 156 6.25 6.93 22.47
N GLN A 157 7.03 7.88 22.97
CA GLN A 157 8.41 8.09 22.51
C GLN A 157 9.33 6.92 22.91
N ALA A 158 9.20 6.43 24.14
CA ALA A 158 9.98 5.30 24.63
C ALA A 158 9.66 4.01 23.85
N ARG A 159 8.36 3.75 23.66
CA ARG A 159 7.82 2.66 22.84
C ARG A 159 8.37 2.70 21.42
N ALA A 160 8.32 3.85 20.75
CA ALA A 160 8.82 4.00 19.40
C ALA A 160 10.32 3.66 19.29
N LYS A 161 11.15 4.17 20.22
CA LYS A 161 12.60 3.89 20.26
C LYS A 161 12.91 2.42 20.52
N LEU A 162 12.23 1.77 21.48
CA LEU A 162 12.45 0.34 21.76
C LEU A 162 12.00 -0.54 20.59
N LEU A 163 10.86 -0.25 19.97
CA LEU A 163 10.40 -0.96 18.77
C LEU A 163 11.39 -0.80 17.61
N ALA A 164 11.88 0.41 17.36
CA ALA A 164 12.87 0.68 16.32
C ALA A 164 14.16 -0.12 16.55
N PHE A 165 14.66 -0.15 17.79
CA PHE A 165 15.82 -0.96 18.18
C PHE A 165 15.60 -2.46 17.94
N VAL A 166 14.53 -3.03 18.47
CA VAL A 166 14.22 -4.46 18.30
C VAL A 166 14.08 -4.82 16.81
N ARG A 167 13.40 -3.97 16.02
CA ARG A 167 13.25 -4.14 14.57
C ARG A 167 14.59 -4.15 13.85
N ALA A 168 15.46 -3.18 14.14
CA ALA A 168 16.77 -3.08 13.51
C ALA A 168 17.66 -4.29 13.83
N GLN A 169 17.65 -4.72 15.10
CA GLN A 169 18.38 -5.89 15.57
C GLN A 169 17.90 -7.17 14.87
N ILE A 170 16.58 -7.41 14.79
CA ILE A 170 16.02 -8.60 14.13
C ILE A 170 16.24 -8.57 12.61
N LEU A 171 16.09 -7.41 11.95
CA LEU A 171 16.40 -7.27 10.52
C LEU A 171 17.84 -7.71 10.22
N TRP A 172 18.79 -7.23 11.02
CA TRP A 172 20.21 -7.52 10.83
C TRP A 172 20.59 -8.95 11.20
N ASN A 173 20.22 -9.39 12.40
CA ASN A 173 20.70 -10.64 12.99
C ASN A 173 19.93 -11.86 12.47
N THR A 174 18.64 -11.71 12.19
CA THR A 174 17.77 -12.81 11.73
C THR A 174 17.61 -12.77 10.22
N TYR A 175 17.13 -11.66 9.66
CA TYR A 175 16.80 -11.56 8.22
C TYR A 175 18.00 -11.23 7.33
N ARG A 176 19.16 -10.92 7.93
CA ARG A 176 20.39 -10.53 7.21
C ARG A 176 20.22 -9.29 6.33
N MET A 177 19.25 -8.45 6.69
CA MET A 177 18.95 -7.19 6.03
C MET A 177 19.56 -6.02 6.80
N ASP A 178 20.25 -5.12 6.09
CA ASP A 178 20.83 -3.91 6.65
C ASP A 178 19.80 -2.80 6.60
N PRO A 179 19.21 -2.37 7.74
CA PRO A 179 18.17 -1.36 7.75
C PRO A 179 18.67 0.00 7.24
N ALA A 180 19.97 0.32 7.36
CA ALA A 180 20.52 1.53 6.75
C ALA A 180 20.55 1.43 5.21
N PHE A 181 20.86 0.26 4.66
CA PHE A 181 20.81 0.05 3.21
C PHE A 181 19.37 0.00 2.68
N MET A 182 18.42 -0.53 3.46
CA MET A 182 16.99 -0.45 3.15
C MET A 182 16.55 1.01 3.02
N LEU A 183 16.93 1.87 3.96
CA LEU A 183 16.67 3.31 3.91
C LEU A 183 17.35 3.97 2.71
N GLU A 184 18.64 3.67 2.45
CA GLU A 184 19.39 4.20 1.31
C GLU A 184 18.64 3.94 -0.02
N LEU A 185 18.04 2.76 -0.19
CA LEU A 185 17.26 2.46 -1.39
C LEU A 185 15.99 3.30 -1.49
N MET A 186 15.29 3.51 -0.37
CA MET A 186 14.10 4.35 -0.33
C MET A 186 14.45 5.80 -0.72
N GLU A 187 15.55 6.34 -0.18
CA GLU A 187 16.03 7.70 -0.46
C GLU A 187 16.57 7.84 -1.88
N LYS A 188 17.42 6.92 -2.33
CA LYS A 188 18.05 6.93 -3.66
C LYS A 188 17.03 7.00 -4.78
N TYR A 189 15.93 6.25 -4.65
CA TYR A 189 14.88 6.23 -5.65
C TYR A 189 13.70 7.13 -5.30
N ASN A 190 13.70 7.78 -4.13
CA ASN A 190 12.59 8.56 -3.60
C ASN A 190 11.25 7.79 -3.64
N ILE A 191 11.23 6.60 -3.03
CA ILE A 191 10.09 5.68 -3.04
C ILE A 191 9.79 5.14 -1.63
N PRO A 192 8.51 4.93 -1.30
CA PRO A 192 8.10 4.38 -0.01
C PRO A 192 8.05 2.85 -0.07
N LEU A 193 9.21 2.18 -0.10
CA LEU A 193 9.26 0.70 -0.15
C LEU A 193 8.49 0.09 1.03
N ASP A 194 7.34 -0.53 0.71
CA ASP A 194 6.63 -1.37 1.65
C ASP A 194 7.33 -2.73 1.74
N TRP A 195 8.06 -2.93 2.84
CA TRP A 195 8.83 -4.15 3.08
C TRP A 195 7.95 -5.39 3.32
N ARG A 196 6.62 -5.28 3.35
CA ARG A 196 5.71 -6.44 3.29
C ARG A 196 5.60 -7.00 1.86
N HIS A 197 5.91 -6.19 0.85
CA HIS A 197 5.85 -6.56 -0.55
C HIS A 197 7.11 -7.31 -0.99
N THR A 198 6.95 -8.49 -1.62
CA THR A 198 8.09 -9.34 -2.04
C THR A 198 9.02 -8.66 -3.05
N MET A 199 8.48 -7.91 -4.00
CA MET A 199 9.27 -7.10 -4.95
C MET A 199 10.22 -6.08 -4.30
N ALA A 200 9.90 -5.54 -3.11
CA ALA A 200 10.83 -4.67 -2.38
C ALA A 200 12.10 -5.43 -1.98
N HIS A 201 11.95 -6.70 -1.57
CA HIS A 201 13.06 -7.60 -1.25
C HIS A 201 13.84 -8.02 -2.49
N GLY A 202 13.14 -8.27 -3.60
CA GLY A 202 13.78 -8.53 -4.90
C GLY A 202 14.72 -7.40 -5.31
N LEU A 203 14.24 -6.15 -5.21
CA LEU A 203 15.04 -4.94 -5.44
C LEU A 203 16.20 -4.83 -4.44
N TYR A 204 15.95 -5.04 -3.15
CA TYR A 204 16.98 -4.98 -2.10
C TYR A 204 18.14 -5.94 -2.38
N TRP A 205 17.86 -7.23 -2.60
CA TRP A 205 18.92 -8.22 -2.80
C TRP A 205 19.66 -8.02 -4.13
N ALA A 206 18.98 -7.53 -5.18
CA ALA A 206 19.65 -7.15 -6.43
C ALA A 206 20.67 -6.03 -6.19
N GLN A 207 20.26 -4.96 -5.51
CA GLN A 207 21.12 -3.81 -5.25
C GLN A 207 22.23 -4.15 -4.25
N ARG A 208 21.93 -4.96 -3.23
CA ARG A 208 22.92 -5.40 -2.25
C ARG A 208 24.02 -6.24 -2.88
N GLY A 209 23.65 -7.13 -3.81
CA GLY A 209 24.62 -7.94 -4.55
C GLY A 209 25.64 -7.09 -5.32
N LEU A 210 25.19 -5.98 -5.91
CA LEU A 210 26.06 -5.06 -6.64
C LEU A 210 26.95 -4.24 -5.72
N ALA A 211 26.39 -3.72 -4.63
CA ALA A 211 27.16 -2.97 -3.63
C ALA A 211 28.28 -3.82 -3.03
N VAL A 212 27.99 -5.09 -2.71
CA VAL A 212 28.98 -6.02 -2.14
C VAL A 212 30.02 -6.46 -3.17
N ALA A 213 29.61 -6.70 -4.41
CA ALA A 213 30.52 -7.19 -5.45
C ALA A 213 31.50 -6.11 -5.96
N ARG A 214 31.35 -4.84 -5.53
CA ARG A 214 32.19 -3.68 -5.95
C ARG A 214 32.48 -3.70 -7.45
N LEU A 215 31.48 -4.06 -8.25
CA LEU A 215 31.70 -4.28 -9.67
C LEU A 215 32.03 -2.96 -10.33
N GLU A 216 33.31 -2.78 -10.67
CA GLU A 216 33.67 -1.93 -11.78
C GLU A 216 32.98 -2.52 -13.02
N ASP A 217 32.33 -1.66 -13.82
CA ASP A 217 31.60 -2.07 -15.01
C ASP A 217 32.23 -1.45 -16.27
N PRO A 218 33.43 -1.93 -16.70
CA PRO A 218 34.18 -1.30 -17.78
C PRO A 218 33.42 -1.30 -19.12
N ARG A 219 32.43 -2.20 -19.28
CA ARG A 219 31.65 -2.37 -20.52
C ARG A 219 30.19 -1.95 -20.38
N GLY A 220 29.75 -1.47 -19.22
CA GLY A 220 28.39 -1.02 -18.96
C GLY A 220 27.31 -2.13 -18.91
N LEU A 221 27.64 -3.41 -19.15
CA LEU A 221 26.66 -4.48 -19.35
C LEU A 221 25.95 -4.88 -18.06
N VAL A 222 26.70 -4.98 -16.96
CA VAL A 222 26.14 -5.32 -15.64
C VAL A 222 25.23 -4.20 -15.17
N SER A 223 25.64 -2.95 -15.37
CA SER A 223 24.87 -1.77 -15.01
C SER A 223 23.64 -1.57 -15.91
N LEU A 224 23.67 -2.00 -17.18
CA LEU A 224 22.47 -1.99 -18.05
C LEU A 224 21.45 -3.06 -17.64
N ASN A 225 21.89 -4.29 -17.36
CA ASN A 225 20.97 -5.35 -16.90
C ASN A 225 20.41 -5.05 -15.50
N ASN A 226 21.22 -4.48 -14.61
CA ASN A 226 20.73 -4.00 -13.32
C ASN A 226 19.69 -2.88 -13.48
N ALA A 227 19.96 -1.89 -14.34
CA ALA A 227 19.00 -0.81 -14.60
C ALA A 227 17.65 -1.35 -15.10
N ARG A 228 17.65 -2.41 -15.93
CA ARG A 228 16.43 -3.11 -16.33
C ARG A 228 15.69 -3.74 -15.16
N ASN A 229 16.41 -4.44 -14.26
CA ASN A 229 15.80 -5.09 -13.10
C ASN A 229 15.19 -4.08 -12.12
N VAL A 230 15.90 -2.97 -11.87
CA VAL A 230 15.38 -1.85 -11.08
C VAL A 230 14.12 -1.31 -11.73
N LEU A 231 14.18 -0.96 -13.02
CA LEU A 231 13.04 -0.40 -13.74
C LEU A 231 11.83 -1.34 -13.74
N ASN A 232 12.04 -2.63 -13.95
CA ASN A 232 10.96 -3.62 -13.90
C ASN A 232 10.35 -3.71 -12.48
N SER A 233 11.19 -3.69 -11.45
CA SER A 233 10.72 -3.72 -10.06
C SER A 233 9.87 -2.49 -9.73
N LEU A 234 10.31 -1.29 -10.13
CA LEU A 234 9.58 -0.05 -9.90
C LEU A 234 8.26 0.00 -10.67
N LYS A 235 8.24 -0.49 -11.92
CA LYS A 235 7.00 -0.62 -12.70
C LYS A 235 6.00 -1.57 -12.04
N THR A 236 6.45 -2.74 -11.58
CA THR A 236 5.59 -3.68 -10.86
C THR A 236 5.05 -3.03 -9.58
N LEU A 237 5.91 -2.39 -8.78
CA LEU A 237 5.50 -1.68 -7.56
C LEU A 237 4.55 -0.51 -7.84
N THR A 238 4.56 0.10 -9.02
CA THR A 238 3.53 1.07 -9.39
C THR A 238 2.13 0.45 -9.42
N ALA A 239 2.01 -0.81 -9.86
CA ALA A 239 0.75 -1.52 -9.98
C ALA A 239 0.37 -2.33 -8.72
N THR A 240 1.35 -2.70 -7.89
CA THR A 240 1.12 -3.63 -6.77
C THR A 240 1.68 -3.15 -5.43
N GLY A 241 2.39 -2.02 -5.39
CA GLY A 241 3.21 -1.60 -4.25
C GLY A 241 2.44 -1.23 -2.99
N LEU A 242 1.13 -0.96 -3.09
CA LEU A 242 0.30 -0.71 -1.93
C LEU A 242 -0.20 -2.05 -1.38
N VAL A 243 0.42 -2.50 -0.29
CA VAL A 243 0.04 -3.73 0.40
C VAL A 243 -1.00 -3.44 1.46
N THR A 244 -2.12 -4.15 1.39
CA THR A 244 -3.14 -4.14 2.44
C THR A 244 -3.43 -5.57 2.88
N MET A 245 -3.71 -5.73 4.18
CA MET A 245 -3.89 -7.04 4.77
C MET A 245 -4.96 -7.05 5.84
N LEU A 246 -5.59 -8.21 6.02
CA LEU A 246 -6.51 -8.47 7.11
C LEU A 246 -6.21 -9.83 7.74
N ASN A 247 -6.02 -9.86 9.05
CA ASN A 247 -5.82 -11.10 9.81
C ASN A 247 -7.10 -11.94 9.76
N ARG A 248 -6.95 -13.19 9.31
CA ARG A 248 -8.05 -14.16 9.30
C ARG A 248 -8.25 -14.74 10.72
N PRO A 249 -9.46 -14.69 11.29
CA PRO A 249 -9.75 -15.39 12.54
C PRO A 249 -9.37 -16.87 12.43
N GLY A 250 -8.58 -17.38 13.39
CA GLY A 250 -8.12 -18.78 13.40
C GLY A 250 -6.95 -19.11 12.46
N ALA A 251 -6.54 -18.20 11.58
CA ALA A 251 -5.41 -18.40 10.67
C ALA A 251 -4.51 -17.14 10.57
N PRO A 252 -3.91 -16.67 11.69
CA PRO A 252 -3.12 -15.44 11.71
C PRO A 252 -1.87 -15.47 10.82
N ASN A 253 -1.36 -16.67 10.50
CA ASN A 253 -0.20 -16.86 9.61
C ASN A 253 -0.54 -16.77 8.12
N TYR A 254 -1.83 -16.65 7.77
CA TYR A 254 -2.34 -16.54 6.40
C TYR A 254 -3.31 -15.37 6.32
N PRO A 255 -2.82 -14.12 6.47
CA PRO A 255 -3.68 -12.95 6.35
C PRO A 255 -4.28 -12.91 4.93
N ALA A 256 -5.48 -12.38 4.81
CA ALA A 256 -5.97 -11.95 3.50
C ALA A 256 -5.04 -10.84 3.01
N TYR A 257 -4.43 -11.03 1.86
CA TYR A 257 -3.40 -10.17 1.30
C TYR A 257 -3.88 -9.58 -0.02
N TYR A 258 -3.74 -8.27 -0.17
CA TYR A 258 -4.13 -7.55 -1.37
C TYR A 258 -3.02 -6.59 -1.79
N GLU A 259 -2.79 -6.57 -3.10
CA GLU A 259 -1.89 -5.63 -3.79
C GLU A 259 -2.74 -4.69 -4.63
N SER A 260 -2.43 -3.40 -4.62
CA SER A 260 -3.06 -2.41 -5.50
C SER A 260 -2.04 -1.37 -5.96
N ALA A 261 -2.44 -0.55 -6.94
CA ALA A 261 -1.56 0.50 -7.45
C ALA A 261 -1.10 1.47 -6.36
N ASP A 262 0.20 1.80 -6.37
CA ASP A 262 0.81 2.82 -5.54
C ASP A 262 1.35 3.95 -6.41
N LEU A 263 0.59 5.05 -6.42
CA LEU A 263 0.87 6.18 -7.31
C LEU A 263 2.17 6.90 -6.97
N ARG A 264 2.69 6.72 -5.74
CA ARG A 264 3.94 7.34 -5.27
C ARG A 264 5.13 6.89 -6.11
N TYR A 265 5.04 5.72 -6.75
CA TYR A 265 6.08 5.20 -7.65
C TYR A 265 6.08 5.82 -9.05
N ILE A 266 5.03 6.52 -9.48
CA ILE A 266 4.89 6.96 -10.89
C ILE A 266 6.03 7.90 -11.31
N GLU A 267 6.24 8.98 -10.56
CA GLU A 267 7.26 9.98 -10.89
C GLU A 267 8.69 9.40 -10.76
N PRO A 268 9.05 8.72 -9.65
CA PRO A 268 10.34 8.00 -9.56
C PRO A 268 10.60 7.02 -10.70
N THR A 269 9.62 6.19 -11.06
CA THR A 269 9.78 5.20 -12.12
C THR A 269 9.95 5.87 -13.48
N ASN A 270 9.19 6.94 -13.76
CA ASN A 270 9.38 7.75 -14.97
C ASN A 270 10.80 8.35 -15.02
N GLN A 271 11.30 8.91 -13.92
CA GLN A 271 12.67 9.44 -13.84
C GLN A 271 13.73 8.35 -14.11
N GLN A 272 13.57 7.16 -13.53
CA GLN A 272 14.46 6.03 -13.80
C GLN A 272 14.37 5.55 -15.25
N HIS A 273 13.18 5.56 -15.84
CA HIS A 273 13.00 5.22 -17.26
C HIS A 273 13.72 6.23 -18.16
N LEU A 274 13.62 7.53 -17.88
CA LEU A 274 14.34 8.59 -18.61
C LEU A 274 15.86 8.47 -18.47
N ALA A 275 16.36 8.30 -17.25
CA ALA A 275 17.78 8.07 -17.01
C ALA A 275 18.30 6.84 -17.78
N PHE A 276 17.50 5.78 -17.85
CA PHE A 276 17.87 4.58 -18.60
C PHE A 276 17.85 4.79 -20.12
N ILE A 277 16.89 5.55 -20.65
CA ILE A 277 16.87 5.94 -22.07
C ILE A 277 18.14 6.73 -22.40
N GLU A 278 18.49 7.75 -21.62
CA GLU A 278 19.67 8.58 -21.87
C GLU A 278 20.96 7.76 -21.82
N LYS A 279 21.07 6.81 -20.89
CA LYS A 279 22.21 5.89 -20.85
C LYS A 279 22.32 5.02 -22.10
N ILE A 280 21.21 4.48 -22.61
CA ILE A 280 21.20 3.71 -23.86
C ILE A 280 21.60 4.59 -25.03
N ARG A 281 21.06 5.81 -25.11
CA ARG A 281 21.35 6.76 -26.18
C ARG A 281 22.82 7.18 -26.17
N ALA A 282 23.39 7.50 -25.01
CA ALA A 282 24.82 7.80 -24.88
C ALA A 282 25.70 6.63 -25.36
N SER A 283 25.34 5.39 -25.00
CA SER A 283 26.04 4.19 -25.48
C SER A 283 25.91 3.98 -27.00
N GLN A 284 24.78 4.36 -27.59
CA GLN A 284 24.55 4.32 -29.03
C GLN A 284 25.28 5.44 -29.78
N LEU A 285 25.32 6.64 -29.22
CA LEU A 285 26.04 7.79 -29.75
C LEU A 285 27.54 7.50 -29.85
N ALA A 286 28.14 6.92 -28.80
CA ALA A 286 29.53 6.47 -28.81
C ALA A 286 29.85 5.43 -29.91
N LYS A 287 28.82 4.80 -30.50
CA LYS A 287 28.92 3.83 -31.60
C LYS A 287 28.45 4.39 -32.95
N GLY A 288 28.13 5.67 -33.04
CA GLY A 288 27.57 6.30 -34.25
C GLY A 288 26.19 5.78 -34.65
N LYS A 289 25.41 5.25 -33.71
CA LYS A 289 24.10 4.59 -33.95
C LYS A 289 22.96 5.19 -33.11
N GLU A 290 23.08 6.46 -32.72
CA GLU A 290 22.07 7.12 -31.90
C GLU A 290 20.70 7.13 -32.61
N LYS A 291 19.65 6.80 -31.85
CA LYS A 291 18.27 7.00 -32.29
C LYS A 291 17.66 8.23 -31.60
N PRO A 292 16.77 8.97 -32.29
CA PRO A 292 15.95 10.01 -31.65
C PRO A 292 15.20 9.46 -30.43
N PHE A 293 14.93 10.32 -29.45
CA PHE A 293 14.24 9.93 -28.22
C PHE A 293 12.92 9.20 -28.48
N ASP A 294 12.09 9.67 -29.41
CA ASP A 294 10.80 9.06 -29.74
C ASP A 294 10.91 7.66 -30.36
N LYS A 295 12.07 7.34 -30.95
CA LYS A 295 12.38 6.08 -31.64
C LYS A 295 13.36 5.19 -30.87
N ASN A 296 13.60 5.49 -29.59
CA ASN A 296 14.48 4.67 -28.75
C ASN A 296 13.86 3.28 -28.49
N ILE A 297 14.70 2.29 -28.15
CA ILE A 297 14.28 0.89 -27.97
C ILE A 297 13.26 0.68 -26.83
N LEU A 298 13.21 1.57 -25.85
CA LEU A 298 12.29 1.54 -24.71
C LEU A 298 11.03 2.40 -24.93
N SER A 299 10.89 3.08 -26.08
CA SER A 299 9.81 4.03 -26.37
C SER A 299 8.42 3.41 -26.16
N ALA A 300 8.15 2.28 -26.82
CA ALA A 300 6.85 1.60 -26.69
C ALA A 300 6.55 1.19 -25.24
N GLY A 301 7.54 0.60 -24.55
CA GLY A 301 7.39 0.17 -23.16
C GLY A 301 7.28 1.33 -22.16
N HIS A 302 7.76 2.53 -22.49
CA HIS A 302 7.54 3.72 -21.67
C HIS A 302 6.14 4.27 -21.85
N VAL A 303 5.72 4.43 -23.12
CA VAL A 303 4.39 4.95 -23.46
C VAL A 303 3.32 4.06 -22.83
N ASN A 304 3.43 2.74 -22.95
CA ASN A 304 2.47 1.82 -22.32
C ASN A 304 2.42 1.98 -20.81
N TYR A 305 3.58 2.09 -20.16
CA TYR A 305 3.66 2.33 -18.71
C TYR A 305 2.97 3.64 -18.30
N LEU A 306 3.26 4.73 -19.00
CA LEU A 306 2.67 6.04 -18.70
C LEU A 306 1.16 6.06 -18.98
N VAL A 307 0.68 5.36 -20.01
CA VAL A 307 -0.75 5.19 -20.26
C VAL A 307 -1.44 4.48 -19.08
N GLU A 308 -0.85 3.41 -18.54
CA GLU A 308 -1.38 2.79 -17.31
C GLU A 308 -1.36 3.77 -16.12
N CYS A 309 -0.29 4.52 -15.94
CA CYS A 309 -0.20 5.55 -14.88
C CYS A 309 -1.29 6.62 -15.00
N ILE A 310 -1.58 7.07 -16.23
CA ILE A 310 -2.63 8.04 -16.53
C ILE A 310 -3.99 7.51 -16.07
N ARG A 311 -4.29 6.23 -16.29
CA ARG A 311 -5.55 5.60 -15.86
C ARG A 311 -5.68 5.62 -14.33
N TYR A 312 -4.64 5.22 -13.61
CA TYR A 312 -4.64 5.24 -12.15
C TYR A 312 -4.78 6.67 -11.60
N LEU A 313 -4.10 7.65 -12.20
CA LEU A 313 -4.19 9.05 -11.78
C LEU A 313 -5.58 9.65 -12.03
N VAL A 314 -6.22 9.32 -13.16
CA VAL A 314 -7.61 9.75 -13.44
C VAL A 314 -8.58 9.13 -12.44
N ALA A 315 -8.48 7.82 -12.19
CA ALA A 315 -9.33 7.12 -11.22
C ALA A 315 -9.11 7.60 -9.78
N ASP A 316 -7.89 7.98 -9.39
CA ASP A 316 -7.63 8.60 -8.10
C ASP A 316 -7.95 10.11 -8.09
N GLY A 317 -8.48 10.68 -9.18
CA GLY A 317 -8.87 12.09 -9.28
C GLY A 317 -7.72 13.10 -9.37
N ARG A 318 -6.48 12.64 -9.60
CA ARG A 318 -5.29 13.46 -9.83
C ARG A 318 -5.18 13.87 -11.32
N VAL A 319 -6.27 14.44 -11.86
CA VAL A 319 -6.45 14.73 -13.29
C VAL A 319 -5.35 15.64 -13.86
N SER A 320 -4.92 16.67 -13.12
CA SER A 320 -3.84 17.56 -13.56
C SER A 320 -2.51 16.82 -13.76
N ARG A 321 -2.20 15.83 -12.90
CA ARG A 321 -1.00 15.00 -13.05
C ARG A 321 -1.17 14.00 -14.19
N ALA A 322 -2.37 13.45 -14.39
CA ALA A 322 -2.67 12.61 -15.55
C ALA A 322 -2.44 13.39 -16.86
N GLN A 323 -2.93 14.63 -16.93
CA GLN A 323 -2.75 15.53 -18.06
C GLN A 323 -1.26 15.80 -18.33
N LYS A 324 -0.46 16.09 -17.29
CA LYS A 324 1.01 16.23 -17.41
C LYS A 324 1.65 15.07 -18.17
N TYR A 325 1.33 13.83 -17.81
CA TYR A 325 1.92 12.65 -18.48
C TYR A 325 1.33 12.41 -19.87
N PHE A 326 0.06 12.74 -20.09
CA PHE A 326 -0.55 12.67 -21.41
C PHE A 326 0.13 13.63 -22.39
N ASP A 327 0.33 14.88 -21.99
CA ASP A 327 1.02 15.90 -22.77
C ASP A 327 2.50 15.52 -22.99
N PHE A 328 3.17 15.03 -21.94
CA PHE A 328 4.52 14.50 -22.05
C PHE A 328 4.63 13.42 -23.14
N ILE A 329 3.68 12.49 -23.23
CA ILE A 329 3.69 11.47 -24.27
C ILE A 329 3.50 12.09 -25.67
N ARG A 330 2.53 12.99 -25.82
CA ARG A 330 2.25 13.66 -27.10
C ARG A 330 3.46 14.44 -27.59
N GLU A 331 4.13 15.16 -26.71
CA GLU A 331 5.27 16.02 -27.05
C GLU A 331 6.57 15.22 -27.23
N LYS A 332 6.98 14.45 -26.21
CA LYS A 332 8.28 13.77 -26.22
C LYS A 332 8.30 12.54 -27.13
N TYR A 333 7.18 11.81 -27.23
CA TYR A 333 7.06 10.66 -28.13
C TYR A 333 6.36 11.00 -29.45
N LYS A 334 6.02 12.26 -29.69
CA LYS A 334 5.39 12.76 -30.93
C LYS A 334 4.15 11.95 -31.32
N ARG A 335 3.38 11.48 -30.31
CA ARG A 335 2.15 10.71 -30.52
C ARG A 335 1.04 11.65 -31.00
N LYS A 336 0.38 11.27 -32.09
CA LYS A 336 -0.62 12.08 -32.81
C LYS A 336 -1.72 11.17 -33.38
N GLY A 337 -2.77 11.80 -33.90
CA GLY A 337 -3.90 11.14 -34.55
C GLY A 337 -5.07 10.87 -33.61
N PRO A 338 -6.15 10.25 -34.10
CA PRO A 338 -7.39 10.05 -33.36
C PRO A 338 -7.23 9.35 -32.00
N ASP A 339 -6.18 8.55 -31.83
CA ASP A 339 -5.88 7.85 -30.58
C ASP A 339 -5.26 8.74 -29.49
N TRP A 340 -4.92 9.98 -29.82
CA TRP A 340 -4.24 10.93 -28.94
C TRP A 340 -4.86 12.33 -28.99
N ASP A 341 -5.92 12.52 -29.78
CA ASP A 341 -6.60 13.80 -29.98
C ASP A 341 -7.86 13.89 -29.11
N PHE A 342 -7.63 14.01 -27.80
CA PHE A 342 -8.68 14.15 -26.80
C PHE A 342 -8.54 15.49 -26.06
N PRO A 343 -9.65 16.25 -25.90
CA PRO A 343 -9.63 17.50 -25.14
C PRO A 343 -9.50 17.26 -23.63
N LEU A 344 -9.99 16.11 -23.15
CA LEU A 344 -9.93 15.69 -21.75
C LEU A 344 -9.20 14.36 -21.64
N VAL A 345 -8.26 14.27 -20.70
CA VAL A 345 -7.51 13.03 -20.44
C VAL A 345 -8.41 11.89 -19.96
N GLU A 346 -9.52 12.20 -19.31
CA GLU A 346 -10.53 11.21 -18.91
C GLU A 346 -11.20 10.53 -20.12
N ASP A 347 -11.44 11.27 -21.22
CA ASP A 347 -11.98 10.70 -22.45
C ASP A 347 -10.98 9.79 -23.14
N PHE A 348 -9.70 10.20 -23.13
CA PHE A 348 -8.61 9.34 -23.58
C PHE A 348 -8.58 8.03 -22.77
N VAL A 349 -8.70 8.09 -21.45
CA VAL A 349 -8.69 6.90 -20.58
C VAL A 349 -9.82 5.94 -20.94
N VAL A 350 -11.05 6.43 -21.06
CA VAL A 350 -12.21 5.58 -21.40
C VAL A 350 -12.07 5.01 -22.81
N HIS A 351 -11.67 5.82 -23.79
CA HIS A 351 -11.43 5.34 -25.16
C HIS A 351 -10.36 4.24 -25.20
N ASN A 352 -9.23 4.49 -24.53
CA ASN A 352 -8.10 3.58 -24.52
C ASN A 352 -8.43 2.24 -23.83
N MET A 353 -9.31 2.25 -22.83
CA MET A 353 -9.81 1.04 -22.15
C MET A 353 -10.60 0.13 -23.09
N VAL A 354 -11.52 0.72 -23.85
CA VAL A 354 -12.37 0.04 -24.82
C VAL A 354 -11.54 -0.53 -25.97
N LYS A 355 -10.73 0.32 -26.61
CA LYS A 355 -10.03 -0.04 -27.84
C LYS A 355 -9.06 -1.20 -27.67
N ASN A 356 -8.36 -1.25 -26.54
CA ASN A 356 -7.30 -2.24 -26.33
C ASN A 356 -7.80 -3.56 -25.72
N GLY A 357 -9.12 -3.75 -25.55
CA GLY A 357 -9.67 -4.90 -24.81
C GLY A 357 -9.13 -5.00 -23.37
N SER A 358 -8.67 -3.86 -22.84
CA SER A 358 -7.93 -3.79 -21.58
C SER A 358 -8.84 -3.66 -20.35
N LEU A 359 -10.13 -3.43 -20.56
CA LEU A 359 -11.13 -3.37 -19.49
C LEU A 359 -11.53 -4.77 -19.04
N ARG A 360 -10.56 -5.52 -18.51
CA ARG A 360 -10.80 -6.80 -17.84
C ARG A 360 -11.49 -6.54 -16.50
N TYR A 361 -12.20 -7.55 -15.99
CA TYR A 361 -12.91 -7.50 -14.72
C TYR A 361 -12.10 -6.84 -13.59
N VAL A 362 -10.87 -7.31 -13.36
CA VAL A 362 -9.99 -6.81 -12.29
C VAL A 362 -9.65 -5.33 -12.48
N VAL A 363 -9.34 -4.91 -13.71
CA VAL A 363 -8.99 -3.51 -14.03
C VAL A 363 -10.19 -2.59 -13.84
N ALA A 364 -11.37 -3.00 -14.31
CA ALA A 364 -12.60 -2.25 -14.13
C ALA A 364 -12.92 -2.07 -12.64
N LEU A 365 -12.82 -3.14 -11.85
CA LEU A 365 -13.02 -3.10 -10.40
C LEU A 365 -12.06 -2.13 -9.71
N GLU A 366 -10.77 -2.21 -10.01
CA GLU A 366 -9.75 -1.36 -9.39
C GLU A 366 -10.04 0.13 -9.64
N LEU A 367 -10.35 0.50 -10.88
CA LEU A 367 -10.56 1.90 -11.26
C LEU A 367 -11.87 2.46 -10.72
N MET A 368 -12.95 1.68 -10.75
CA MET A 368 -14.21 2.09 -10.12
C MET A 368 -14.03 2.23 -8.61
N THR A 369 -13.33 1.30 -7.97
CA THR A 369 -13.05 1.33 -6.53
C THR A 369 -12.24 2.56 -6.15
N ALA A 370 -11.18 2.89 -6.90
CA ALA A 370 -10.38 4.09 -6.69
C ALA A 370 -11.20 5.38 -6.88
N SER A 371 -12.03 5.43 -7.92
CA SER A 371 -12.91 6.57 -8.22
C SER A 371 -13.95 6.79 -7.11
N LEU A 372 -14.64 5.73 -6.70
CA LEU A 372 -15.65 5.77 -5.64
C LEU A 372 -15.04 6.12 -4.28
N LYS A 373 -13.89 5.53 -3.93
CA LYS A 373 -13.10 5.93 -2.74
C LYS A 373 -12.87 7.45 -2.75
N ARG A 374 -12.35 7.99 -3.86
CA ARG A 374 -12.10 9.43 -3.99
C ARG A 374 -13.39 10.24 -3.89
N ALA A 375 -14.49 9.77 -4.49
CA ALA A 375 -15.78 10.44 -4.43
C ALA A 375 -16.27 10.59 -2.98
N PHE A 376 -16.34 9.47 -2.24
CA PHE A 376 -16.85 9.45 -0.87
C PHE A 376 -15.99 10.27 0.09
N VAL A 377 -14.67 10.14 0.00
CA VAL A 377 -13.75 10.94 0.84
C VAL A 377 -13.86 12.43 0.51
N SER A 378 -13.96 12.80 -0.78
CA SER A 378 -14.07 14.21 -1.18
C SER A 378 -15.35 14.86 -0.67
N ARG A 379 -16.48 14.15 -0.69
CA ARG A 379 -17.74 14.67 -0.16
C ARG A 379 -17.74 14.72 1.36
N GLY A 380 -17.40 13.59 2.00
CA GLY A 380 -17.53 13.42 3.44
C GLY A 380 -16.55 14.25 4.26
N LEU A 381 -15.29 14.37 3.81
CA LEU A 381 -14.24 15.02 4.61
C LEU A 381 -13.90 16.43 4.15
N TYR A 382 -14.31 16.83 2.94
CA TYR A 382 -13.91 18.10 2.33
C TYR A 382 -15.05 18.92 1.76
N ASP A 383 -16.30 18.45 1.87
CA ASP A 383 -17.47 19.11 1.28
C ASP A 383 -17.29 19.44 -0.22
N ASN A 384 -16.51 18.61 -0.93
CA ASN A 384 -16.15 18.84 -2.32
C ASN A 384 -17.11 18.08 -3.25
N GLU A 385 -18.32 18.64 -3.38
CA GLU A 385 -19.40 18.09 -4.21
C GLU A 385 -19.02 17.97 -5.69
N ALA A 386 -18.19 18.89 -6.21
CA ALA A 386 -17.74 18.84 -7.60
C ALA A 386 -16.82 17.62 -7.87
N ALA A 387 -15.90 17.33 -6.95
CA ALA A 387 -15.05 16.15 -7.03
C ALA A 387 -15.87 14.86 -6.87
N TYR A 388 -16.83 14.84 -5.92
CA TYR A 388 -17.76 13.73 -5.75
C TYR A 388 -18.51 13.41 -7.05
N ARG A 389 -19.19 14.39 -7.65
CA ARG A 389 -19.95 14.19 -8.89
C ARG A 389 -19.09 13.71 -10.04
N ARG A 390 -17.90 14.32 -10.21
CA ARG A 390 -16.97 13.93 -11.27
C ARG A 390 -16.54 12.46 -11.13
N GLN A 391 -16.19 12.04 -9.92
CA GLN A 391 -15.71 10.68 -9.67
C GLN A 391 -16.82 9.63 -9.70
N MET A 392 -18.02 9.95 -9.22
CA MET A 392 -19.20 9.09 -9.39
C MET A 392 -19.53 8.90 -10.87
N ALA A 393 -19.49 9.97 -11.67
CA ALA A 393 -19.77 9.92 -13.09
C ALA A 393 -18.73 9.08 -13.84
N LEU A 394 -17.44 9.23 -13.52
CA LEU A 394 -16.36 8.41 -14.07
C LEU A 394 -16.56 6.93 -13.73
N ALA A 395 -16.80 6.60 -12.46
CA ALA A 395 -17.04 5.22 -12.02
C ALA A 395 -18.24 4.58 -12.75
N ASN A 396 -19.34 5.32 -12.88
CA ASN A 396 -20.53 4.86 -13.60
C ASN A 396 -20.26 4.68 -15.11
N ARG A 397 -19.45 5.56 -15.72
CA ARG A 397 -19.04 5.40 -17.13
C ARG A 397 -18.22 4.14 -17.33
N ILE A 398 -17.26 3.86 -16.43
CA ILE A 398 -16.46 2.63 -16.44
C ILE A 398 -17.37 1.40 -16.27
N TYR A 399 -18.28 1.43 -15.30
CA TYR A 399 -19.26 0.37 -15.06
C TYR A 399 -20.07 0.05 -16.33
N LYS A 400 -20.67 1.07 -16.95
CA LYS A 400 -21.49 0.89 -18.16
C LYS A 400 -20.70 0.32 -19.34
N VAL A 401 -19.48 0.82 -19.54
CA VAL A 401 -18.60 0.33 -20.61
C VAL A 401 -18.20 -1.13 -20.36
N TYR A 402 -17.89 -1.48 -19.11
CA TYR A 402 -17.56 -2.85 -18.73
C TYR A 402 -18.74 -3.79 -18.96
N GLU A 403 -19.91 -3.47 -18.40
CA GLU A 403 -21.13 -4.28 -18.50
C GLU A 403 -21.58 -4.52 -19.95
N ALA A 404 -21.39 -3.52 -20.82
CA ALA A 404 -21.72 -3.65 -22.25
C ALA A 404 -20.82 -4.62 -23.01
N GLN A 405 -19.60 -4.88 -22.50
CA GLN A 405 -18.60 -5.74 -23.15
C GLN A 405 -18.41 -7.08 -22.45
N ALA A 406 -18.78 -7.16 -21.17
CA ALA A 406 -18.62 -8.35 -20.37
C ALA A 406 -19.54 -9.47 -20.86
N VAL A 407 -18.98 -10.67 -20.98
CA VAL A 407 -19.77 -11.89 -21.15
C VAL A 407 -20.59 -12.12 -19.87
N GLU A 408 -21.77 -12.74 -19.99
CA GLU A 408 -22.75 -12.86 -18.90
C GLU A 408 -22.15 -13.35 -17.57
N ARG A 409 -21.31 -14.39 -17.61
CA ARG A 409 -20.65 -14.94 -16.41
C ARG A 409 -19.64 -14.01 -15.72
N MET A 410 -19.22 -12.95 -16.39
CA MET A 410 -18.24 -11.96 -15.89
C MET A 410 -18.89 -10.61 -15.56
N LYS A 411 -20.19 -10.44 -15.81
CA LYS A 411 -20.90 -9.22 -15.43
C LYS A 411 -20.86 -9.02 -13.91
N LEU A 412 -20.89 -7.76 -13.51
CA LEU A 412 -20.91 -7.37 -12.11
C LEU A 412 -22.28 -7.69 -11.52
N PRO A 413 -22.34 -8.23 -10.29
CA PRO A 413 -23.61 -8.49 -9.64
C PRO A 413 -24.31 -7.17 -9.29
N GLY A 414 -25.56 -7.04 -9.70
CA GLY A 414 -26.43 -5.93 -9.34
C GLY A 414 -26.13 -4.62 -10.05
N GLU A 415 -26.86 -3.58 -9.67
CA GLU A 415 -26.75 -2.24 -10.25
C GLU A 415 -25.54 -1.47 -9.72
N PHE A 416 -25.10 -0.44 -10.46
CA PHE A 416 -23.99 0.44 -10.06
C PHE A 416 -24.08 0.97 -8.62
N GLN A 417 -25.28 1.30 -8.14
CA GLN A 417 -25.47 1.81 -6.77
C GLN A 417 -25.16 0.75 -5.70
N GLN A 418 -25.45 -0.52 -5.97
CA GLN A 418 -25.08 -1.62 -5.07
C GLN A 418 -23.57 -1.81 -5.04
N PHE A 419 -22.91 -1.73 -6.20
CA PHE A 419 -21.45 -1.74 -6.28
C PHE A 419 -20.84 -0.56 -5.50
N ALA A 420 -21.37 0.65 -5.65
CA ALA A 420 -20.96 1.83 -4.90
C ALA A 420 -21.14 1.63 -3.39
N GLY A 421 -22.27 1.05 -2.95
CA GLY A 421 -22.52 0.68 -1.56
C GLY A 421 -21.52 -0.36 -1.03
N ASN A 422 -21.09 -1.29 -1.88
CA ASN A 422 -20.04 -2.26 -1.54
C ASN A 422 -18.68 -1.61 -1.29
N VAL A 423 -18.32 -0.61 -2.10
CA VAL A 423 -17.11 0.18 -1.87
C VAL A 423 -17.24 1.02 -0.60
N LEU A 424 -18.40 1.66 -0.39
CA LEU A 424 -18.66 2.49 0.79
C LEU A 424 -18.51 1.68 2.09
N TRP A 425 -19.10 0.49 2.17
CA TRP A 425 -19.00 -0.29 3.40
C TRP A 425 -17.56 -0.73 3.67
N ARG A 426 -16.81 -1.14 2.64
CA ARG A 426 -15.41 -1.50 2.84
C ARG A 426 -14.60 -0.29 3.32
N LEU A 427 -14.86 0.90 2.78
CA LEU A 427 -14.19 2.13 3.19
C LEU A 427 -14.48 2.48 4.65
N LEU A 428 -15.74 2.36 5.07
CA LEU A 428 -16.17 2.67 6.44
C LEU A 428 -15.74 1.61 7.46
N GLY A 429 -15.85 0.33 7.11
CA GLY A 429 -15.46 -0.78 7.97
C GLY A 429 -13.94 -0.94 8.08
N HIS A 430 -13.23 -0.83 6.96
CA HIS A 430 -11.81 -1.15 6.81
C HIS A 430 -11.08 -0.15 5.89
N PRO A 431 -10.94 1.12 6.29
CA PRO A 431 -10.29 2.15 5.47
C PRO A 431 -8.84 1.79 5.10
N ALA A 432 -8.16 0.96 5.90
CA ALA A 432 -6.80 0.50 5.62
C ALA A 432 -6.69 -0.28 4.30
N VAL A 433 -7.75 -0.95 3.84
CA VAL A 433 -7.81 -1.62 2.52
C VAL A 433 -7.71 -0.61 1.37
N PHE A 434 -8.00 0.66 1.64
CA PHE A 434 -7.87 1.77 0.69
C PHE A 434 -6.62 2.61 0.93
N GLY A 435 -5.70 2.15 1.79
CA GLY A 435 -4.54 2.93 2.21
C GLY A 435 -4.90 4.17 3.03
N LEU A 436 -5.98 4.10 3.83
CA LEU A 436 -6.47 5.20 4.65
C LEU A 436 -6.53 4.83 6.13
N SER A 437 -6.26 5.81 6.98
CA SER A 437 -6.35 5.67 8.44
C SER A 437 -7.49 6.55 9.01
N LEU A 438 -8.74 6.27 8.64
CA LEU A 438 -9.88 7.09 9.05
C LEU A 438 -10.28 6.90 10.53
N THR A 439 -10.48 8.00 11.26
CA THR A 439 -11.11 8.00 12.60
C THR A 439 -12.58 7.58 12.52
N LEU A 440 -13.21 7.31 13.66
CA LEU A 440 -14.61 6.90 13.66
C LEU A 440 -15.55 8.06 13.27
N GLU A 441 -15.18 9.28 13.64
CA GLU A 441 -15.83 10.52 13.25
C GLU A 441 -15.74 10.73 11.74
N GLN A 442 -14.55 10.61 11.15
CA GLN A 442 -14.37 10.74 9.70
C GLN A 442 -15.19 9.68 8.92
N ARG A 443 -15.29 8.46 9.45
CA ARG A 443 -16.17 7.43 8.87
C ARG A 443 -17.64 7.84 8.98
N SER A 444 -18.05 8.42 10.11
CA SER A 444 -19.39 8.95 10.30
C SER A 444 -19.69 10.07 9.30
N ASP A 445 -18.78 11.03 9.11
CA ASP A 445 -18.95 12.14 8.16
C ASP A 445 -19.13 11.64 6.73
N ILE A 446 -18.30 10.67 6.29
CA ILE A 446 -18.46 10.03 4.99
C ILE A 446 -19.81 9.32 4.88
N TYR A 447 -20.22 8.57 5.90
CA TYR A 447 -21.51 7.88 5.91
C TYR A 447 -22.71 8.83 5.83
N LEU A 448 -22.68 9.90 6.62
CA LEU A 448 -23.73 10.92 6.69
C LEU A 448 -23.84 11.71 5.38
N SER A 449 -22.70 11.96 4.72
CA SER A 449 -22.69 12.63 3.41
C SER A 449 -23.43 11.86 2.31
N MET A 450 -23.73 10.57 2.53
CA MET A 450 -24.46 9.70 1.60
C MET A 450 -25.96 9.58 1.91
N ALA A 451 -26.50 10.37 2.84
CA ALA A 451 -27.92 10.28 3.25
C ALA A 451 -28.92 10.54 2.11
N ASP A 452 -28.53 11.32 1.10
CA ASP A 452 -29.31 11.58 -0.11
C ASP A 452 -29.15 10.49 -1.19
N GLN A 453 -28.36 9.45 -0.93
CA GLN A 453 -28.08 8.33 -1.83
C GLN A 453 -28.44 6.97 -1.16
N PRO A 454 -29.73 6.70 -0.89
CA PRO A 454 -30.14 5.50 -0.14
C PRO A 454 -29.70 4.19 -0.82
N GLY A 455 -29.59 4.16 -2.15
CA GLY A 455 -29.07 2.98 -2.89
C GLY A 455 -27.61 2.64 -2.60
N VAL A 456 -26.80 3.63 -2.18
CA VAL A 456 -25.41 3.45 -1.75
C VAL A 456 -25.33 3.21 -0.24
N GLN A 457 -26.11 3.98 0.53
CA GLN A 457 -26.04 3.97 1.99
C GLN A 457 -26.63 2.68 2.60
N MET A 458 -27.69 2.13 2.01
CA MET A 458 -28.42 0.96 2.53
C MET A 458 -27.57 -0.32 2.58
N PRO A 459 -26.88 -0.74 1.49
CA PRO A 459 -26.00 -1.91 1.54
C PRO A 459 -24.90 -1.77 2.59
N ALA A 460 -24.33 -0.57 2.74
CA ALA A 460 -23.29 -0.32 3.71
C ALA A 460 -23.78 -0.39 5.15
N TYR A 461 -24.95 0.19 5.45
CA TYR A 461 -25.51 0.15 6.79
C TYR A 461 -25.81 -1.29 7.24
N ILE A 462 -26.48 -2.07 6.40
CA ILE A 462 -26.90 -3.45 6.74
C ILE A 462 -25.68 -4.32 7.03
N THR A 463 -24.62 -4.15 6.25
CA THR A 463 -23.36 -4.91 6.42
C THR A 463 -22.65 -4.54 7.73
N LEU A 464 -22.67 -3.26 8.11
CA LEU A 464 -21.82 -2.73 9.18
C LEU A 464 -22.54 -2.44 10.50
N GLU A 465 -23.87 -2.55 10.57
CA GLU A 465 -24.67 -2.13 11.72
C GLU A 465 -24.11 -2.62 13.07
N ARG A 466 -23.79 -3.92 13.17
CA ARG A 466 -23.22 -4.50 14.39
C ARG A 466 -21.83 -3.94 14.69
N GLN A 467 -21.00 -3.76 13.67
CA GLN A 467 -19.65 -3.22 13.81
C GLN A 467 -19.70 -1.75 14.26
N PHE A 468 -20.56 -0.92 13.66
CA PHE A 468 -20.76 0.46 14.07
C PHE A 468 -21.19 0.58 15.52
N LYS A 469 -22.17 -0.23 15.97
CA LYS A 469 -22.59 -0.26 17.37
C LYS A 469 -21.43 -0.58 18.32
N ASN A 470 -20.61 -1.58 17.98
CA ASN A 470 -19.47 -1.97 18.80
C ASN A 470 -18.36 -0.91 18.83
N LEU A 471 -18.02 -0.32 17.67
CA LEU A 471 -17.01 0.73 17.58
C LEU A 471 -17.44 2.00 18.32
N CYS A 472 -18.70 2.43 18.14
CA CYS A 472 -19.25 3.60 18.82
C CYS A 472 -19.24 3.39 20.34
N LYS A 473 -19.68 2.21 20.82
CA LYS A 473 -19.62 1.87 22.25
C LYS A 473 -18.19 1.91 22.80
N ALA A 474 -17.20 1.42 22.05
CA ALA A 474 -15.81 1.40 22.46
C ALA A 474 -15.19 2.81 22.55
N GLN A 475 -15.70 3.77 21.77
CA GLN A 475 -15.19 5.15 21.71
C GLN A 475 -16.11 6.18 22.39
N GLY A 476 -17.21 5.73 23.02
CA GLY A 476 -18.16 6.63 23.69
C GLY A 476 -19.02 7.49 22.76
N LEU A 477 -19.19 7.08 21.50
CA LEU A 477 -20.07 7.76 20.54
C LEU A 477 -21.49 7.17 20.57
N ASP A 478 -22.49 8.02 20.26
CA ASP A 478 -23.88 7.59 20.07
C ASP A 478 -24.05 6.99 18.66
N PRO A 479 -24.27 5.67 18.53
CA PRO A 479 -24.39 5.03 17.22
C PRO A 479 -25.58 5.54 16.42
N ALA A 480 -26.66 6.00 17.05
CA ALA A 480 -27.84 6.50 16.35
C ALA A 480 -27.59 7.87 15.70
N LYS A 481 -26.63 8.64 16.22
CA LYS A 481 -26.20 9.92 15.63
C LYS A 481 -25.08 9.74 14.62
N ALA A 482 -24.09 8.90 14.94
CA ALA A 482 -22.94 8.70 14.09
C ALA A 482 -23.27 7.89 12.82
N PHE A 483 -24.14 6.88 12.95
CA PHE A 483 -24.55 6.02 11.85
C PHE A 483 -26.07 5.77 11.93
N PRO A 484 -26.90 6.79 11.64
CA PRO A 484 -28.36 6.66 11.68
C PRO A 484 -28.84 5.63 10.64
N PRO A 485 -29.89 4.84 10.93
CA PRO A 485 -30.49 3.95 9.95
C PRO A 485 -30.97 4.71 8.69
N PRO A 486 -30.69 4.23 7.47
CA PRO A 486 -31.19 4.85 6.24
C PRO A 486 -32.73 4.82 6.16
N PRO A 487 -33.36 5.83 5.52
CA PRO A 487 -34.78 5.78 5.19
C PRO A 487 -35.14 4.51 4.41
N GLY A 488 -36.27 3.87 4.75
CA GLY A 488 -36.75 2.66 4.06
C GLY A 488 -36.10 1.34 4.52
N LEU A 489 -35.27 1.33 5.58
CA LEU A 489 -34.60 0.11 6.06
C LEU A 489 -35.57 -1.03 6.39
N ALA A 490 -36.74 -0.72 6.98
CA ALA A 490 -37.74 -1.73 7.31
C ALA A 490 -38.31 -2.42 6.07
N GLU A 491 -38.59 -1.68 5.01
CA GLU A 491 -39.07 -2.21 3.73
C GLU A 491 -37.98 -3.01 3.02
N TYR A 492 -36.75 -2.49 3.02
CA TYR A 492 -35.60 -3.19 2.45
C TYR A 492 -35.39 -4.55 3.12
N ARG A 493 -35.42 -4.61 4.45
CA ARG A 493 -35.29 -5.87 5.22
C ARG A 493 -36.40 -6.85 4.89
N LYS A 494 -37.65 -6.39 4.71
CA LYS A 494 -38.77 -7.25 4.30
C LYS A 494 -38.57 -7.81 2.88
N LYS A 495 -38.09 -6.99 1.95
CA LYS A 495 -37.85 -7.39 0.55
C LYS A 495 -36.73 -8.44 0.42
N HIS A 496 -35.67 -8.30 1.22
CA HIS A 496 -34.47 -9.16 1.14
C HIS A 496 -34.41 -10.23 2.24
N GLN A 497 -35.45 -10.37 3.07
CA GLN A 497 -35.56 -11.43 4.09
C GLN A 497 -35.60 -12.85 3.50
N ARG A 498 -35.91 -12.98 2.19
CA ARG A 498 -35.97 -14.26 1.46
C ARG A 498 -34.63 -14.69 0.85
N GLU A 499 -33.63 -13.81 0.79
CA GLU A 499 -32.32 -14.12 0.18
C GLU A 499 -31.30 -14.65 1.20
N VAL A 500 -31.62 -14.62 2.51
CA VAL A 500 -30.70 -15.01 3.61
C VAL A 500 -30.99 -16.42 4.17
N ILE A 501 -32.01 -17.13 3.66
CA ILE A 501 -32.34 -18.53 4.06
C ILE A 501 -31.87 -19.54 2.99
N GLY A 502 -30.82 -19.20 2.25
CA GLY A 502 -30.28 -20.05 1.20
C GLY A 502 -28.78 -19.87 1.02
N GLU A 503 -28.00 -20.12 2.08
CA GLU A 503 -26.60 -20.57 2.03
C GLU A 503 -26.19 -21.20 3.37
#